data_AF-A0AB35UTW6-F1
#
_entry.id   AF-A0AB35UTW6-F1
#
_cell.length_a   1.000
_cell.length_b   1.000
_cell.length_c   1.000
_cell.angle_alpha   90.00
_cell.angle_beta   90.00
_cell.angle_gamma   90.00
#
_symmetry.space_group_name_H-M   'P 1'
#
loop_
_entity.id
_entity.type
_entity.pdbx_description
1 polymer ?
#
loop_
_entity_poly.entity_id
_entity_poly.type
_entity_poly.pdbx_seq_one_letter_code
_entity_poly.pdbx_strand_id
1 'polypeptide(L)'
;MKIITSILGLSFITGITGCVTVDHIKTSDVSKFKGPNEVITSKKLNGKDGTGKEYITSDVLLDHQIPYTYLKTYCESQNGRFSQTYQSKFSRLTKPIQGYTNIAIPYIGGFTCTASQPWGVIIEPISNRYNRNAQLTFMTLKTEIANPLDLLYTSSDYYMIDMKKKRDLDAQIQQRNQEIRNQQQNYQRMISANAPKSNDIGRTICKDTSVSEYTGLIVLGQPQFRTVDGAKVIASLETISNNNIKINIKGWLSSNNNITSGNNVMYKQTPLESGRVIWDSKEYWYTCMY
;
A
#
# COMPACT_ATOMS: atom_id res chain seq x y z
N MET A 1 -48.69 14.89 -54.21
CA MET A 1 -47.69 14.00 -53.57
C MET A 1 -47.86 14.15 -52.06
N LYS A 2 -48.23 13.06 -51.38
CA LYS A 2 -48.45 13.00 -49.92
C LYS A 2 -47.11 12.79 -49.21
N ILE A 3 -46.80 13.60 -48.20
CA ILE A 3 -46.06 13.13 -47.02
C ILE A 3 -46.67 13.83 -45.79
N ILE A 4 -47.51 13.08 -45.08
CA ILE A 4 -47.93 13.37 -43.72
C ILE A 4 -46.85 12.75 -42.83
N THR A 5 -46.18 13.54 -41.99
CA THR A 5 -45.41 13.02 -40.86
C THR A 5 -46.02 13.56 -39.58
N SER A 6 -46.82 12.70 -38.95
CA SER A 6 -47.31 12.87 -37.58
C SER A 6 -46.13 12.94 -36.61
N ILE A 7 -45.95 14.07 -35.93
CA ILE A 7 -45.19 14.10 -34.68
C ILE A 7 -46.21 13.91 -33.56
N LEU A 8 -46.43 12.64 -33.22
CA LEU A 8 -47.11 12.22 -32.00
C LEU A 8 -46.36 12.79 -30.80
N GLY A 9 -47.08 13.55 -29.98
CA GLY A 9 -46.60 13.98 -28.68
C GLY A 9 -46.28 12.77 -27.81
N LEU A 10 -45.00 12.64 -27.43
CA LEU A 10 -44.62 11.91 -26.25
C LEU A 10 -44.47 12.91 -25.10
N SER A 11 -45.52 13.00 -24.28
CA SER A 11 -45.42 13.47 -22.90
C SER A 11 -44.46 12.57 -22.15
N PHE A 12 -43.17 12.89 -22.18
CA PHE A 12 -42.21 12.43 -21.19
C PHE A 12 -42.45 13.23 -19.91
N ILE A 13 -43.43 12.81 -19.10
CA ILE A 13 -43.38 13.06 -17.66
C ILE A 13 -42.47 11.97 -17.10
N THR A 14 -41.16 12.11 -17.30
CA THR A 14 -40.21 11.44 -16.43
C THR A 14 -40.34 12.12 -15.07
N GLY A 15 -40.94 11.42 -14.11
CA GLY A 15 -40.82 11.79 -12.71
C GLY A 15 -39.34 11.87 -12.37
N ILE A 16 -38.83 13.09 -12.28
CA ILE A 16 -37.51 13.38 -11.74
C ILE A 16 -37.56 12.93 -10.28
N THR A 17 -37.14 11.69 -10.02
CA THR A 17 -36.70 11.33 -8.68
C THR A 17 -35.50 12.24 -8.42
N GLY A 18 -35.74 13.33 -7.70
CA GLY A 18 -34.74 14.32 -7.36
C GLY A 18 -33.46 13.63 -6.89
N CYS A 19 -32.32 14.11 -7.38
CA CYS A 19 -31.03 13.69 -6.90
C CYS A 19 -31.00 13.97 -5.38
N VAL A 20 -31.12 12.93 -4.57
CA VAL A 20 -31.06 13.06 -3.12
C VAL A 20 -29.60 13.24 -2.75
N THR A 21 -29.27 14.39 -2.18
CA THR A 21 -27.96 14.62 -1.55
C THR A 21 -28.05 14.32 -0.06
N VAL A 22 -26.92 13.94 0.53
CA VAL A 22 -26.82 13.56 1.95
C VAL A 22 -27.34 14.67 2.86
N ASP A 23 -27.01 15.93 2.55
CA ASP A 23 -27.38 17.12 3.34
C ASP A 23 -28.88 17.44 3.35
N HIS A 24 -29.66 16.82 2.47
CA HIS A 24 -31.10 17.03 2.39
C HIS A 24 -31.93 15.94 3.08
N ILE A 25 -31.29 14.92 3.68
CA ILE A 25 -31.98 13.87 4.43
C ILE A 25 -32.31 14.38 5.83
N LYS A 26 -33.61 14.47 6.14
CA LYS A 26 -34.13 15.00 7.41
C LYS A 26 -34.96 13.96 8.17
N THR A 27 -35.14 14.19 9.47
CA THR A 27 -35.97 13.34 10.33
C THR A 27 -37.40 13.17 9.81
N SER A 28 -37.99 14.21 9.24
CA SER A 28 -39.32 14.17 8.61
C SER A 28 -39.42 13.20 7.44
N ASP A 29 -38.29 12.85 6.80
CA ASP A 29 -38.26 11.95 5.67
C ASP A 29 -38.42 10.48 6.07
N VAL A 30 -38.21 10.17 7.35
CA VAL A 30 -38.10 8.81 7.88
C VAL A 30 -38.95 8.53 9.12
N SER A 31 -39.37 9.55 9.87
CA SER A 31 -40.10 9.39 11.13
C SER A 31 -41.45 8.66 11.01
N LYS A 32 -42.02 8.62 9.79
CA LYS A 32 -43.29 7.94 9.51
C LYS A 32 -43.16 6.42 9.35
N PHE A 33 -41.95 5.90 9.18
CA PHE A 33 -41.74 4.48 8.93
C PHE A 33 -41.79 3.67 10.23
N LYS A 34 -42.28 2.44 10.15
CA LYS A 34 -42.44 1.54 11.31
C LYS A 34 -41.19 0.72 11.59
N GLY A 35 -40.32 0.55 10.59
CA GLY A 35 -39.11 -0.27 10.73
C GLY A 35 -38.03 0.10 9.72
N PRO A 36 -36.77 -0.30 9.98
CA PRO A 36 -35.66 -0.05 9.08
C PRO A 36 -35.86 -0.67 7.69
N ASN A 37 -36.56 -1.80 7.58
CA ASN A 37 -36.87 -2.43 6.29
C ASN A 37 -37.77 -1.56 5.41
N GLU A 38 -38.69 -0.83 6.04
CA GLU A 38 -39.58 0.10 5.34
C GLU A 38 -38.80 1.32 4.84
N VAL A 39 -37.78 1.79 5.59
CA VAL A 39 -36.84 2.81 5.11
C VAL A 39 -36.09 2.32 3.87
N ILE A 40 -35.50 1.12 3.93
CA ILE A 40 -34.71 0.51 2.83
C ILE A 40 -35.54 0.44 1.54
N THR A 41 -36.76 -0.08 1.65
CA THR A 41 -37.66 -0.28 0.51
C THR A 41 -38.24 1.04 0.00
N SER A 42 -38.78 1.88 0.88
CA SER A 42 -39.42 3.16 0.50
C SER A 42 -38.43 4.17 -0.08
N LYS A 43 -37.19 4.20 0.43
CA LYS A 43 -36.12 5.05 -0.09
C LYS A 43 -35.32 4.40 -1.22
N LYS A 44 -35.67 3.18 -1.62
CA LYS A 44 -35.04 2.42 -2.72
C LYS A 44 -33.52 2.33 -2.56
N LEU A 45 -33.06 2.04 -1.34
CA LEU A 45 -31.63 1.97 -1.01
C LEU A 45 -30.91 0.82 -1.75
N ASN A 46 -31.66 -0.20 -2.19
CA ASN A 46 -31.17 -1.32 -2.99
C ASN A 46 -31.63 -1.26 -4.46
N GLY A 47 -32.00 -0.08 -4.94
CA GLY A 47 -32.47 0.08 -6.32
C GLY A 47 -33.92 -0.36 -6.48
N LYS A 48 -34.37 -0.48 -7.73
CA LYS A 48 -35.76 -0.89 -8.04
C LYS A 48 -35.96 -2.41 -7.96
N ASP A 49 -34.92 -3.16 -8.27
CA ASP A 49 -34.87 -4.62 -8.29
C ASP A 49 -34.47 -5.22 -6.93
N GLY A 50 -34.00 -4.40 -5.99
CA GLY A 50 -33.64 -4.83 -4.64
C GLY A 50 -32.32 -5.60 -4.56
N THR A 51 -31.58 -5.70 -5.67
CA THR A 51 -30.32 -6.45 -5.72
C THR A 51 -29.13 -5.64 -5.23
N GLY A 52 -29.27 -4.32 -5.19
CA GLY A 52 -28.25 -3.35 -4.78
C GLY A 52 -28.39 -2.08 -5.61
N LYS A 53 -27.83 -0.97 -5.11
CA LYS A 53 -27.82 0.30 -5.85
C LYS A 53 -26.40 0.80 -5.99
N GLU A 54 -26.10 1.31 -7.17
CA GLU A 54 -24.81 1.96 -7.43
C GLU A 54 -24.79 3.37 -6.85
N TYR A 55 -23.70 3.66 -6.13
CA TYR A 55 -23.42 4.95 -5.51
C TYR A 55 -22.02 5.43 -5.91
N ILE A 56 -21.89 6.73 -6.13
CA ILE A 56 -20.59 7.34 -6.40
C ILE A 56 -19.79 7.46 -5.10
N THR A 57 -18.54 7.04 -5.15
CA THR A 57 -17.59 7.22 -4.06
C THR A 57 -16.74 8.45 -4.37
N SER A 58 -17.20 9.59 -3.89
CA SER A 58 -16.57 10.91 -4.03
C SER A 58 -16.71 11.66 -2.72
N ASP A 59 -15.70 12.46 -2.40
CA ASP A 59 -15.65 13.43 -1.31
C ASP A 59 -16.56 14.64 -1.52
N VAL A 60 -17.01 14.88 -2.75
CA VAL A 60 -17.92 15.98 -3.10
C VAL A 60 -19.38 15.53 -3.10
N LEU A 61 -19.70 14.45 -3.81
CA LEU A 61 -21.11 14.01 -3.97
C LEU A 61 -21.63 13.22 -2.77
N LEU A 62 -20.76 12.49 -2.08
CA LEU A 62 -21.07 11.70 -0.89
C LEU A 62 -22.20 10.65 -1.07
N ASP A 63 -22.56 10.28 -2.31
CA ASP A 63 -23.66 9.34 -2.61
C ASP A 63 -23.55 8.03 -1.82
N HIS A 64 -22.34 7.51 -1.65
CA HIS A 64 -22.05 6.30 -0.89
C HIS A 64 -22.53 6.36 0.58
N GLN A 65 -22.76 7.55 1.14
CA GLN A 65 -23.28 7.73 2.49
C GLN A 65 -24.81 7.67 2.56
N ILE A 66 -25.52 7.77 1.44
CA ILE A 66 -26.99 7.85 1.42
C ILE A 66 -27.66 6.74 2.23
N PRO A 67 -27.31 5.44 2.09
CA PRO A 67 -27.93 4.39 2.89
C PRO A 67 -27.69 4.57 4.39
N TYR A 68 -26.45 4.88 4.76
CA TYR A 68 -26.06 5.13 6.15
C TYR A 68 -26.85 6.30 6.73
N THR A 69 -26.93 7.42 6.02
CA THR A 69 -27.58 8.65 6.52
C THR A 69 -29.06 8.42 6.74
N TYR A 70 -29.77 7.77 5.81
CA TYR A 70 -31.19 7.45 6.01
C TYR A 70 -31.43 6.59 7.26
N LEU A 71 -30.60 5.56 7.47
CA LEU A 71 -30.73 4.64 8.60
C LEU A 71 -30.33 5.30 9.92
N LYS A 72 -29.27 6.11 9.92
CA LYS A 72 -28.86 6.95 11.05
C LYS A 72 -29.97 7.90 11.46
N THR A 73 -30.49 8.68 10.51
CA THR A 73 -31.56 9.65 10.77
C THR A 73 -32.84 8.96 11.24
N TYR A 74 -33.14 7.75 10.74
CA TYR A 74 -34.25 6.95 11.24
C TYR A 74 -34.03 6.51 12.69
N CYS A 75 -32.84 6.00 13.04
CA CYS A 75 -32.50 5.65 14.42
C CYS A 75 -32.61 6.86 15.36
N GLU A 76 -32.10 8.02 14.94
CA GLU A 76 -32.16 9.27 15.71
C GLU A 76 -33.61 9.76 15.89
N SER A 77 -34.48 9.54 14.90
CA SER A 77 -35.92 9.86 15.02
C SER A 77 -36.62 9.06 16.13
N GLN A 78 -36.04 7.92 16.52
CA GLN A 78 -36.51 7.05 17.58
C GLN A 78 -35.81 7.33 18.92
N ASN A 79 -35.07 8.44 19.03
CA ASN A 79 -34.16 8.73 20.15
C ASN A 79 -33.11 7.64 20.38
N GLY A 80 -32.75 6.89 19.34
CA GLY A 80 -31.69 5.88 19.37
C GLY A 80 -30.32 6.45 19.01
N ARG A 81 -29.27 5.68 19.31
CA ARG A 81 -27.91 5.95 18.84
C ARG A 81 -27.54 4.95 17.76
N PHE A 82 -27.13 5.45 16.60
CA PHE A 82 -26.65 4.65 15.48
C PHE A 82 -25.13 4.53 15.55
N SER A 83 -24.62 3.30 15.61
CA SER A 83 -23.19 3.02 15.76
C SER A 83 -22.72 1.94 14.79
N GLN A 84 -21.51 2.12 14.25
CA GLN A 84 -20.85 1.10 13.45
C GLN A 84 -20.35 -0.02 14.36
N THR A 85 -20.84 -1.25 14.12
CA THR A 85 -20.43 -2.46 14.85
C THR A 85 -19.17 -3.06 14.24
N TYR A 86 -19.08 -3.07 12.91
CA TYR A 86 -17.86 -3.44 12.20
C TYR A 86 -17.74 -2.65 10.89
N GLN A 87 -16.51 -2.43 10.45
CA GLN A 87 -16.22 -1.86 9.14
C GLN A 87 -16.20 -2.96 8.08
N SER A 88 -16.72 -2.68 6.88
CA SER A 88 -16.65 -3.64 5.77
C SER A 88 -15.20 -4.07 5.50
N LYS A 89 -15.00 -5.37 5.32
CA LYS A 89 -13.76 -5.95 4.81
C LYS A 89 -13.86 -6.30 3.32
N PHE A 90 -14.88 -5.79 2.64
CA PHE A 90 -15.18 -6.06 1.24
C PHE A 90 -15.36 -7.55 0.91
N SER A 91 -15.78 -8.36 1.89
CA SER A 91 -15.84 -9.83 1.79
C SER A 91 -16.87 -10.34 0.78
N ARG A 92 -17.84 -9.50 0.38
CA ARG A 92 -18.87 -9.83 -0.61
C ARG A 92 -18.46 -9.50 -2.05
N LEU A 93 -17.30 -8.90 -2.26
CA LEU A 93 -16.80 -8.61 -3.60
C LEU A 93 -16.23 -9.88 -4.26
N THR A 94 -16.59 -10.10 -5.52
CA THR A 94 -16.01 -11.19 -6.35
C THR A 94 -14.74 -10.76 -7.08
N LYS A 95 -14.46 -9.46 -7.12
CA LYS A 95 -13.29 -8.87 -7.79
C LYS A 95 -12.53 -7.95 -6.80
N PRO A 96 -11.21 -7.79 -6.97
CA PRO A 96 -10.45 -6.83 -6.18
C PRO A 96 -11.03 -5.42 -6.29
N ILE A 97 -11.01 -4.70 -5.18
CA ILE A 97 -11.48 -3.31 -5.12
C ILE A 97 -10.60 -2.41 -5.99
N GLN A 98 -11.23 -1.43 -6.64
CA GLN A 98 -10.58 -0.48 -7.56
C GLN A 98 -10.97 0.95 -7.23
N GLY A 99 -10.06 1.87 -7.51
CA GLY A 99 -10.25 3.29 -7.27
C GLY A 99 -10.17 3.68 -5.80
N TYR A 100 -10.51 4.93 -5.50
CA TYR A 100 -10.49 5.45 -4.15
C TYR A 100 -11.78 5.08 -3.39
N THR A 101 -11.66 4.18 -2.41
CA THR A 101 -12.81 3.65 -1.64
C THR A 101 -12.73 3.88 -0.13
N ASN A 102 -11.58 4.34 0.37
CA ASN A 102 -11.36 4.54 1.81
C ASN A 102 -12.36 5.50 2.46
N ILE A 103 -12.84 6.51 1.72
CA ILE A 103 -13.84 7.47 2.21
C ILE A 103 -15.19 6.82 2.53
N ALA A 104 -15.49 5.66 1.95
CA ALA A 104 -16.75 4.98 2.21
C ALA A 104 -16.70 4.10 3.47
N ILE A 105 -15.52 3.71 3.94
CA ILE A 105 -15.33 2.74 5.05
C ILE A 105 -16.14 3.11 6.31
N PRO A 106 -16.24 4.38 6.74
CA PRO A 106 -17.06 4.74 7.90
C PRO A 106 -18.59 4.53 7.71
N TYR A 107 -19.03 4.38 6.46
CA TYR A 107 -20.44 4.35 6.06
C TYR A 107 -20.89 2.99 5.52
N ILE A 108 -19.99 2.00 5.48
CA ILE A 108 -20.24 0.63 5.06
C ILE A 108 -19.79 -0.37 6.13
N GLY A 109 -20.43 -1.53 6.19
CA GLY A 109 -20.25 -2.54 7.23
C GLY A 109 -21.54 -2.83 7.99
N GLY A 110 -21.40 -3.30 9.23
CA GLY A 110 -22.51 -3.57 10.14
C GLY A 110 -22.77 -2.39 11.05
N PHE A 111 -24.05 -2.07 11.25
CA PHE A 111 -24.49 -0.97 12.12
C PHE A 111 -25.62 -1.40 13.03
N THR A 112 -25.62 -0.89 14.25
CA THR A 112 -26.66 -1.10 15.26
C THR A 112 -27.32 0.21 15.67
N CYS A 113 -28.62 0.14 15.96
CA CYS A 113 -29.38 1.21 16.58
C CYS A 113 -29.81 0.78 17.99
N THR A 114 -29.52 1.61 19.00
CA THR A 114 -29.89 1.36 20.41
C THR A 114 -31.16 2.10 20.84
N ALA A 115 -32.16 2.20 19.96
CA ALA A 115 -33.48 2.72 20.33
C ALA A 115 -34.23 1.76 21.28
N SER A 116 -35.43 2.15 21.73
CA SER A 116 -36.30 1.31 22.58
C SER A 116 -36.58 -0.07 21.97
N GLN A 117 -36.63 -0.15 20.64
CA GLN A 117 -36.58 -1.40 19.88
C GLN A 117 -35.25 -1.44 19.12
N PRO A 118 -34.24 -2.16 19.64
CA PRO A 118 -32.94 -2.26 18.98
C PRO A 118 -33.05 -3.00 17.65
N TRP A 119 -32.25 -2.58 16.68
CA TRP A 119 -32.18 -3.23 15.37
C TRP A 119 -30.78 -3.09 14.76
N GLY A 120 -30.48 -3.96 13.79
CA GLY A 120 -29.21 -3.98 13.08
C GLY A 120 -29.41 -3.94 11.56
N VAL A 121 -28.42 -3.41 10.86
CA VAL A 121 -28.36 -3.38 9.40
C VAL A 121 -26.95 -3.64 8.89
N ILE A 122 -26.86 -4.21 7.70
CA ILE A 122 -25.62 -4.42 6.97
C ILE A 122 -25.68 -3.54 5.72
N ILE A 123 -24.67 -2.72 5.48
CA ILE A 123 -24.48 -1.94 4.25
C ILE A 123 -23.16 -2.41 3.63
N GLU A 124 -23.21 -3.37 2.71
CA GLU A 124 -22.01 -3.98 2.14
C GLU A 124 -21.93 -3.78 0.63
N PRO A 125 -20.74 -3.48 0.07
CA PRO A 125 -20.54 -3.47 -1.36
C PRO A 125 -20.55 -4.90 -1.92
N ILE A 126 -21.37 -5.12 -2.94
CA ILE A 126 -21.46 -6.39 -3.68
C ILE A 126 -20.75 -6.34 -5.04
N SER A 127 -20.49 -5.14 -5.54
CA SER A 127 -19.63 -4.91 -6.70
C SER A 127 -19.01 -3.51 -6.64
N ASN A 128 -17.90 -3.36 -7.34
CA ASN A 128 -17.19 -2.09 -7.47
C ASN A 128 -16.66 -1.96 -8.91
N ARG A 129 -16.68 -0.75 -9.45
CA ARG A 129 -16.06 -0.42 -10.73
C ARG A 129 -15.38 0.94 -10.65
N TYR A 130 -14.26 1.06 -11.35
CA TYR A 130 -13.53 2.31 -11.49
C TYR A 130 -13.56 2.78 -12.94
N ASN A 131 -14.07 3.99 -13.18
CA ASN A 131 -14.01 4.63 -14.48
C ASN A 131 -12.72 5.46 -14.56
N ARG A 132 -11.74 4.96 -15.33
CA ARG A 132 -10.42 5.61 -15.50
C ARG A 132 -10.52 6.97 -16.19
N ASN A 133 -11.45 7.14 -17.12
CA ASN A 133 -11.58 8.37 -17.92
C ASN A 133 -12.13 9.52 -17.07
N ALA A 134 -13.13 9.21 -16.23
CA ALA A 134 -13.73 10.19 -15.34
C ALA A 134 -13.04 10.26 -13.97
N GLN A 135 -12.10 9.35 -13.69
CA GLN A 135 -11.48 9.15 -12.37
C GLN A 135 -12.53 8.96 -11.25
N LEU A 136 -13.62 8.28 -11.56
CA LEU A 136 -14.75 8.06 -10.64
C LEU A 136 -14.82 6.61 -10.19
N THR A 137 -15.00 6.43 -8.89
CA THR A 137 -15.24 5.13 -8.26
C THR A 137 -16.73 4.96 -8.00
N PHE A 138 -17.26 3.79 -8.35
CA PHE A 138 -18.66 3.44 -8.11
C PHE A 138 -18.71 2.16 -7.27
N MET A 139 -19.59 2.14 -6.27
CA MET A 139 -19.86 0.97 -5.45
C MET A 139 -21.33 0.62 -5.50
N THR A 140 -21.63 -0.64 -5.82
CA THR A 140 -22.99 -1.16 -5.68
C THR A 140 -23.14 -1.67 -4.26
N LEU A 141 -23.89 -0.92 -3.45
CA LEU A 141 -24.17 -1.25 -2.06
C LEU A 141 -25.47 -2.03 -1.95
N LYS A 142 -25.47 -3.06 -1.10
CA LYS A 142 -26.66 -3.78 -0.67
C LYS A 142 -26.87 -3.55 0.81
N THR A 143 -28.07 -3.07 1.15
CA THR A 143 -28.51 -2.76 2.51
C THR A 143 -29.51 -3.82 2.99
N GLU A 144 -29.23 -4.51 4.08
CA GLU A 144 -30.06 -5.62 4.58
C GLU A 144 -30.30 -5.49 6.08
N ILE A 145 -31.45 -5.97 6.57
CA ILE A 145 -31.69 -6.11 8.00
C ILE A 145 -30.82 -7.22 8.56
N ALA A 146 -30.29 -7.01 9.76
CA ALA A 146 -29.52 -8.00 10.47
C ALA A 146 -29.88 -8.03 11.95
N ASN A 147 -29.68 -9.19 12.58
CA ASN A 147 -29.72 -9.30 14.03
C ASN A 147 -28.48 -8.60 14.61
N PRO A 148 -28.62 -7.68 15.59
CA PRO A 148 -27.49 -7.07 16.28
C PRO A 148 -26.45 -8.07 16.81
N LEU A 149 -26.87 -9.27 17.26
CA LEU A 149 -25.94 -10.30 17.73
C LEU A 149 -25.05 -10.83 16.59
N ASP A 150 -25.59 -11.05 15.40
CA ASP A 150 -24.82 -11.52 14.24
C ASP A 150 -23.75 -10.50 13.82
N LEU A 151 -24.06 -9.21 13.97
CA LEU A 151 -23.09 -8.14 13.73
C LEU A 151 -21.93 -8.17 14.73
N LEU A 152 -22.20 -8.48 16.00
CA LEU A 152 -21.16 -8.62 17.03
C LEU A 152 -20.29 -9.86 16.79
N TYR A 153 -20.88 -10.98 16.36
CA TYR A 153 -20.10 -12.16 15.96
C TYR A 153 -19.19 -11.85 14.77
N THR A 154 -19.72 -11.19 13.73
CA THR A 154 -18.93 -10.76 12.58
C THR A 154 -17.77 -9.84 12.98
N SER A 155 -18.03 -8.88 13.88
CA SER A 155 -16.99 -8.00 14.43
C SER A 155 -15.89 -8.79 15.15
N SER A 156 -16.28 -9.81 15.92
CA SER A 156 -15.34 -10.66 16.66
C SER A 156 -14.49 -11.50 15.70
N ASP A 157 -15.10 -12.06 14.66
CA ASP A 157 -14.38 -12.81 13.62
C ASP A 157 -13.37 -11.93 12.88
N TYR A 158 -13.76 -10.71 12.52
CA TYR A 158 -12.87 -9.75 11.87
C TYR A 158 -11.68 -9.40 12.76
N TYR A 159 -11.92 -9.17 14.06
CA TYR A 159 -10.86 -8.90 15.02
C TYR A 159 -9.87 -10.07 15.12
N MET A 160 -10.37 -11.31 15.17
CA MET A 160 -9.52 -12.50 15.24
C MET A 160 -8.67 -12.71 13.98
N ILE A 161 -9.24 -12.44 12.80
CA ILE A 161 -8.50 -12.50 11.52
C ILE A 161 -7.39 -11.44 11.49
N ASP A 162 -7.71 -10.20 11.86
CA ASP A 162 -6.72 -9.10 11.88
C ASP A 162 -5.57 -9.42 12.86
N MET A 163 -5.89 -9.96 14.05
CA MET A 163 -4.92 -10.40 15.05
C MET A 163 -4.04 -11.55 14.57
N LYS A 164 -4.58 -12.49 13.79
CA LYS A 164 -3.78 -13.57 13.18
C LYS A 164 -2.83 -13.00 12.13
N LYS A 165 -3.33 -12.16 11.21
CA LYS A 165 -2.53 -11.54 10.16
C LYS A 165 -1.38 -10.70 10.73
N LYS A 166 -1.63 -9.97 11.82
CA LYS A 166 -0.59 -9.21 12.53
C LYS A 166 0.50 -10.12 13.10
N ARG A 167 0.12 -11.20 13.78
CA ARG A 167 1.08 -12.18 14.31
C ARG A 167 1.92 -12.84 13.22
N ASP A 168 1.30 -13.22 12.11
CA ASP A 168 2.00 -13.83 10.98
C ASP A 168 3.00 -12.85 10.35
N LEU A 169 2.63 -11.58 10.21
CA LEU A 169 3.53 -10.52 9.73
C LEU A 169 4.70 -10.27 10.68
N ASP A 170 4.43 -10.18 11.98
CA ASP A 170 5.47 -9.98 13.00
C ASP A 170 6.46 -11.15 13.02
N ALA A 171 5.97 -12.39 12.89
CA ALA A 171 6.80 -13.58 12.77
C ALA A 171 7.70 -13.54 11.52
N GLN A 172 7.17 -13.14 10.37
CA GLN A 172 7.95 -12.98 9.13
C GLN A 172 9.04 -11.90 9.28
N ILE A 173 8.73 -10.77 9.91
CA ILE A 173 9.69 -9.71 10.17
C ILE A 173 10.80 -10.20 11.11
N GLN A 174 10.45 -10.95 12.16
CA GLN A 174 11.42 -11.52 13.09
C GLN A 174 12.36 -12.51 12.40
N GLN A 175 11.83 -13.41 11.57
CA GLN A 175 12.62 -14.37 10.79
C GLN A 175 13.59 -13.63 9.84
N ARG A 176 13.10 -12.68 9.05
CA ARG A 176 13.95 -11.86 8.17
C ARG A 176 15.07 -11.14 8.93
N ASN A 177 14.75 -10.58 10.10
CA ASN A 177 15.74 -9.91 10.94
C ASN A 177 16.79 -10.87 11.51
N GLN A 178 16.41 -12.12 11.85
CA GLN A 178 17.35 -13.16 12.25
C GLN A 178 18.26 -13.57 11.09
N GLU A 179 17.70 -13.75 9.89
CA GLU A 179 18.48 -14.05 8.68
C GLU A 179 19.52 -12.96 8.38
N ILE A 180 19.10 -11.68 8.42
CA ILE A 180 20.02 -10.54 8.23
C ILE A 180 21.15 -10.56 9.26
N ARG A 181 20.82 -10.79 10.54
CA ARG A 181 21.85 -10.90 11.60
C ARG A 181 22.80 -12.06 11.37
N ASN A 182 22.29 -13.23 10.99
CA ASN A 182 23.10 -14.41 10.70
C ASN A 182 24.01 -14.17 9.48
N GLN A 183 23.50 -13.55 8.42
CA GLN A 183 24.29 -13.16 7.25
C GLN A 183 25.40 -12.18 7.63
N GLN A 184 25.09 -11.15 8.42
CA GLN A 184 26.09 -10.21 8.91
C GLN A 184 27.17 -10.89 9.75
N GLN A 185 26.79 -11.76 10.69
CA GLN A 185 27.75 -12.51 11.51
C GLN A 185 28.63 -13.43 10.66
N ASN A 186 28.06 -14.14 9.69
CA ASN A 186 28.81 -15.00 8.78
C ASN A 186 29.79 -14.20 7.91
N TYR A 187 29.37 -13.03 7.41
CA TYR A 187 30.23 -12.11 6.68
C TYR A 187 31.40 -11.61 7.54
N GLN A 188 31.14 -11.19 8.79
CA GLN A 188 32.19 -10.77 9.71
C GLN A 188 33.18 -11.90 10.04
N ARG A 189 32.69 -13.14 10.21
CA ARG A 189 33.54 -14.32 10.38
C ARG A 189 34.40 -14.58 9.15
N MET A 190 33.84 -14.49 7.96
CA MET A 190 34.57 -14.66 6.69
C MET A 190 35.71 -13.63 6.57
N ILE A 191 35.42 -12.35 6.84
CA ILE A 191 36.44 -11.30 6.82
C ILE A 191 37.53 -11.57 7.85
N SER A 192 37.15 -11.90 9.08
CA SER A 192 38.11 -12.12 10.17
C SER A 192 39.00 -13.34 9.90
N ALA A 193 38.44 -14.43 9.36
CA ALA A 193 39.17 -15.64 9.03
C ALA A 193 40.16 -15.44 7.86
N ASN A 194 39.78 -14.61 6.89
CA ASN A 194 40.56 -14.32 5.69
C ASN A 194 41.31 -12.98 5.78
N ALA A 195 41.46 -12.39 6.97
CA ALA A 195 42.14 -11.12 7.13
C ALA A 195 43.61 -11.23 6.65
N PRO A 196 44.14 -10.26 5.87
CA PRO A 196 45.47 -10.34 5.30
C PRO A 196 46.56 -10.42 6.38
N LYS A 197 47.55 -11.30 6.18
CA LYS A 197 48.70 -11.51 7.07
C LYS A 197 50.01 -11.20 6.35
N SER A 198 51.10 -11.09 7.09
CA SER A 198 52.41 -10.72 6.51
C SER A 198 52.91 -11.75 5.49
N ASN A 199 52.48 -13.01 5.56
CA ASN A 199 52.78 -14.05 4.57
C ASN A 199 51.89 -13.97 3.31
N ASP A 200 50.89 -13.08 3.28
CA ASP A 200 50.04 -12.82 2.11
C ASP A 200 50.54 -11.65 1.26
N ILE A 201 51.70 -11.06 1.57
CA ILE A 201 52.30 -9.99 0.75
C ILE A 201 52.50 -10.52 -0.68
N GLY A 202 52.05 -9.73 -1.66
CA GLY A 202 51.99 -10.07 -3.08
C GLY A 202 50.66 -10.70 -3.52
N ARG A 203 49.82 -11.20 -2.60
CA ARG A 203 48.52 -11.82 -2.94
C ARG A 203 47.44 -10.78 -3.22
N THR A 204 46.40 -11.23 -3.93
CA THR A 204 45.17 -10.46 -4.15
C THR A 204 44.33 -10.41 -2.86
N ILE A 205 43.86 -9.22 -2.52
CA ILE A 205 42.96 -8.93 -1.43
C ILE A 205 41.75 -8.13 -1.94
N CYS A 206 40.62 -8.29 -1.26
CA CYS A 206 39.36 -7.68 -1.62
C CYS A 206 38.74 -6.96 -0.42
N LYS A 207 37.90 -5.98 -0.72
CA LYS A 207 37.06 -5.28 0.25
C LYS A 207 35.72 -4.94 -0.36
N ASP A 208 34.64 -5.40 0.27
CA ASP A 208 33.29 -4.98 -0.11
C ASP A 208 32.98 -3.64 0.56
N THR A 209 32.65 -2.63 -0.24
CA THR A 209 32.45 -1.25 0.20
C THR A 209 31.62 -0.49 -0.83
N SER A 210 31.27 0.76 -0.54
CA SER A 210 30.61 1.62 -1.51
C SER A 210 31.66 2.41 -2.30
N VAL A 211 31.47 2.52 -3.60
CA VAL A 211 32.33 3.32 -4.50
C VAL A 211 31.51 4.42 -5.17
N SER A 212 32.15 5.50 -5.56
CA SER A 212 31.49 6.61 -6.26
C SER A 212 31.76 6.50 -7.76
N GLU A 213 30.74 6.23 -8.55
CA GLU A 213 30.83 6.10 -10.01
C GLU A 213 30.36 7.40 -10.69
N TYR A 214 31.16 7.89 -11.63
CA TYR A 214 30.88 9.09 -12.40
C TYR A 214 29.65 8.86 -13.29
N THR A 215 28.68 9.77 -13.22
CA THR A 215 27.40 9.62 -13.92
C THR A 215 27.44 10.07 -15.38
N GLY A 216 28.57 10.60 -15.85
CA GLY A 216 28.67 11.25 -17.17
C GLY A 216 28.12 12.67 -17.20
N LEU A 217 27.65 13.21 -16.07
CA LEU A 217 27.06 14.54 -15.97
C LEU A 217 28.00 15.54 -15.30
N ILE A 218 27.99 16.77 -15.79
CA ILE A 218 28.65 17.92 -15.17
C ILE A 218 27.58 18.95 -14.82
N VAL A 219 27.49 19.32 -13.55
CA VAL A 219 26.53 20.33 -13.05
C VAL A 219 27.34 21.47 -12.45
N LEU A 220 27.15 22.69 -12.97
CA LEU A 220 27.89 23.89 -12.54
C LEU A 220 29.42 23.72 -12.58
N GLY A 221 29.93 23.03 -13.61
CA GLY A 221 31.37 22.75 -13.77
C GLY A 221 31.91 21.63 -12.87
N GLN A 222 31.07 20.97 -12.07
CA GLN A 222 31.46 19.87 -11.19
C GLN A 222 30.92 18.52 -11.68
N PRO A 223 31.79 17.48 -11.79
CA PRO A 223 31.37 16.13 -12.15
C PRO A 223 30.45 15.54 -11.08
N GLN A 224 29.38 14.88 -11.52
CA GLN A 224 28.43 14.24 -10.62
C GLN A 224 28.76 12.75 -10.45
N PHE A 225 28.67 12.26 -9.22
CA PHE A 225 28.91 10.85 -8.90
C PHE A 225 27.68 10.24 -8.25
N ARG A 226 27.44 8.95 -8.53
CA ARG A 226 26.46 8.13 -7.82
C ARG A 226 27.18 7.14 -6.91
N THR A 227 26.62 6.86 -5.74
CA THR A 227 27.11 5.81 -4.87
C THR A 227 26.66 4.45 -5.40
N VAL A 228 27.60 3.53 -5.55
CA VAL A 228 27.35 2.12 -5.87
C VAL A 228 27.64 1.32 -4.60
N ASP A 229 26.59 0.83 -3.94
CA ASP A 229 26.70 0.03 -2.73
C ASP A 229 27.05 -1.43 -3.05
N GLY A 230 27.84 -2.06 -2.16
CA GLY A 230 28.22 -3.47 -2.30
C GLY A 230 29.25 -3.75 -3.41
N ALA A 231 29.99 -2.74 -3.86
CA ALA A 231 31.09 -2.91 -4.79
C ALA A 231 32.26 -3.65 -4.12
N LYS A 232 32.92 -4.56 -4.86
CA LYS A 232 34.13 -5.23 -4.38
C LYS A 232 35.36 -4.58 -4.98
N VAL A 233 36.13 -3.87 -4.17
CA VAL A 233 37.44 -3.32 -4.56
C VAL A 233 38.47 -4.45 -4.50
N ILE A 234 39.30 -4.56 -5.54
CA ILE A 234 40.34 -5.58 -5.68
C ILE A 234 41.70 -4.89 -5.69
N ALA A 235 42.63 -5.39 -4.88
CA ALA A 235 44.00 -4.89 -4.81
C ALA A 235 45.00 -6.04 -4.59
N SER A 236 46.29 -5.77 -4.82
CA SER A 236 47.40 -6.60 -4.35
C SER A 236 47.94 -6.03 -3.05
N LEU A 237 48.23 -6.88 -2.07
CA LEU A 237 48.87 -6.47 -0.82
C LEU A 237 50.37 -6.22 -1.04
N GLU A 238 50.86 -5.02 -0.74
CA GLU A 238 52.30 -4.70 -0.83
C GLU A 238 53.01 -4.75 0.52
N THR A 239 52.37 -4.26 1.59
CA THR A 239 52.98 -4.18 2.92
C THR A 239 51.91 -4.13 4.01
N ILE A 240 52.22 -4.61 5.21
CA ILE A 240 51.40 -4.45 6.42
C ILE A 240 52.19 -3.64 7.44
N SER A 241 51.57 -2.61 8.02
CA SER A 241 52.12 -1.79 9.10
C SER A 241 51.06 -1.60 10.18
N ASN A 242 51.17 -2.36 11.28
CA ASN A 242 50.18 -2.40 12.36
C ASN A 242 48.74 -2.62 11.82
N ASN A 243 47.87 -1.63 12.00
CA ASN A 243 46.47 -1.65 11.53
C ASN A 243 46.28 -1.11 10.11
N ASN A 244 47.35 -0.69 9.43
CA ASN A 244 47.30 -0.18 8.07
C ASN A 244 47.95 -1.17 7.10
N ILE A 245 47.46 -1.17 5.87
CA ILE A 245 47.99 -1.96 4.77
C ILE A 245 48.28 -1.05 3.59
N LYS A 246 49.41 -1.30 2.93
CA LYS A 246 49.76 -0.69 1.65
C LYS A 246 49.27 -1.61 0.55
N ILE A 247 48.43 -1.07 -0.33
CA ILE A 247 47.74 -1.84 -1.36
C ILE A 247 47.98 -1.22 -2.73
N ASN A 248 48.07 -2.10 -3.73
CA ASN A 248 48.14 -1.74 -5.13
C ASN A 248 46.80 -2.06 -5.79
N ILE A 249 46.04 -1.04 -6.12
CA ILE A 249 44.68 -1.18 -6.68
C ILE A 249 44.78 -1.88 -8.04
N LYS A 250 43.94 -2.91 -8.24
CA LYS A 250 43.73 -3.55 -9.54
C LYS A 250 42.46 -3.03 -10.22
N GLY A 251 41.47 -2.63 -9.42
CA GLY A 251 40.19 -2.11 -9.89
C GLY A 251 39.07 -2.51 -8.94
N TRP A 252 37.87 -2.65 -9.49
CA TRP A 252 36.70 -3.16 -8.77
C TRP A 252 35.88 -4.08 -9.65
N LEU A 253 35.05 -4.89 -9.01
CA LEU A 253 34.07 -5.72 -9.68
C LEU A 253 32.83 -4.95 -10.05
N SER A 254 32.69 -4.72 -11.36
CA SER A 254 31.44 -4.22 -11.94
C SER A 254 30.33 -5.27 -11.83
N SER A 255 29.08 -4.84 -12.03
CA SER A 255 27.89 -5.71 -12.07
C SER A 255 27.99 -6.89 -13.04
N ASN A 256 28.92 -6.84 -14.01
CA ASN A 256 29.12 -7.86 -15.02
C ASN A 256 30.20 -8.89 -14.65
N ASN A 257 30.63 -8.93 -13.37
CA ASN A 257 31.72 -9.78 -12.89
C ASN A 257 33.05 -9.58 -13.65
N ASN A 258 33.27 -8.40 -14.23
CA ASN A 258 34.55 -8.03 -14.84
C ASN A 258 35.25 -7.00 -13.96
N ILE A 259 36.57 -7.17 -13.79
CA ILE A 259 37.42 -6.16 -13.15
C ILE A 259 37.46 -4.95 -14.07
N THR A 260 36.91 -3.84 -13.58
CA THR A 260 36.97 -2.55 -14.25
C THR A 260 37.90 -1.64 -13.46
N SER A 261 38.70 -0.85 -14.16
CA SER A 261 39.59 0.14 -13.55
C SER A 261 39.54 1.44 -14.36
N GLY A 262 39.75 2.57 -13.69
CA GLY A 262 39.73 3.88 -14.33
C GLY A 262 39.40 5.02 -13.37
N ASN A 263 39.46 6.25 -13.89
CA ASN A 263 39.16 7.48 -13.16
C ASN A 263 37.66 7.76 -12.97
N ASN A 264 36.80 6.98 -13.62
CA ASN A 264 35.36 7.12 -13.52
C ASN A 264 34.78 6.51 -12.24
N VAL A 265 35.58 5.81 -11.43
CA VAL A 265 35.11 5.22 -10.17
C VAL A 265 36.11 5.53 -9.06
N MET A 266 35.60 6.00 -7.93
CA MET A 266 36.39 6.49 -6.81
C MET A 266 36.15 5.62 -5.57
N TYR A 267 37.24 5.23 -4.92
CA TYR A 267 37.26 4.65 -3.57
C TYR A 267 37.92 5.64 -2.62
N LYS A 268 37.19 6.14 -1.61
CA LYS A 268 37.70 7.16 -0.67
C LYS A 268 38.36 8.36 -1.38
N GLN A 269 37.69 8.90 -2.39
CA GLN A 269 38.19 10.00 -3.24
C GLN A 269 39.47 9.65 -4.04
N THR A 270 39.85 8.39 -4.08
CA THR A 270 40.96 7.89 -4.90
C THR A 270 40.42 7.17 -6.12
N PRO A 271 40.83 7.53 -7.34
CA PRO A 271 40.52 6.78 -8.55
C PRO A 271 40.88 5.29 -8.42
N LEU A 272 39.98 4.40 -8.82
CA LEU A 272 40.23 2.95 -8.87
C LEU A 272 40.99 2.58 -10.15
N GLU A 273 42.15 3.19 -10.33
CA GLU A 273 43.07 2.94 -11.44
C GLU A 273 44.03 1.80 -11.11
N SER A 274 44.22 0.90 -12.07
CA SER A 274 45.17 -0.22 -11.92
C SER A 274 46.59 0.30 -11.74
N GLY A 275 47.33 -0.26 -10.78
CA GLY A 275 48.70 0.15 -10.46
C GLY A 275 48.79 1.27 -9.43
N ARG A 276 47.67 1.88 -9.02
CA ARG A 276 47.66 2.95 -8.03
C ARG A 276 47.89 2.40 -6.63
N VAL A 277 48.85 2.99 -5.93
CA VAL A 277 49.27 2.54 -4.61
C VAL A 277 48.73 3.48 -3.54
N ILE A 278 48.00 2.94 -2.56
CA ILE A 278 47.48 3.69 -1.41
C ILE A 278 47.70 2.96 -0.09
N TRP A 279 47.63 3.72 1.00
CA TRP A 279 47.50 3.17 2.34
C TRP A 279 46.02 3.14 2.73
N ASP A 280 45.57 2.03 3.31
CA ASP A 280 44.24 1.90 3.88
C ASP A 280 44.27 1.19 5.23
N SER A 281 43.21 1.36 6.02
CA SER A 281 42.99 0.54 7.21
C SER A 281 42.82 -0.92 6.78
N LYS A 282 43.42 -1.83 7.55
CA LYS A 282 43.30 -3.28 7.41
C LYS A 282 41.85 -3.77 7.57
N GLU A 283 41.00 -2.97 8.21
CA GLU A 283 39.60 -3.34 8.47
C GLU A 283 38.84 -3.65 7.18
N TYR A 284 38.10 -4.76 7.24
CA TYR A 284 37.24 -5.30 6.18
C TYR A 284 37.95 -5.72 4.90
N TRP A 285 39.29 -5.71 4.86
CA TRP A 285 40.04 -6.39 3.82
C TRP A 285 40.16 -7.88 4.11
N TYR A 286 40.07 -8.69 3.07
CA TYR A 286 40.25 -10.14 3.15
C TYR A 286 40.98 -10.67 1.92
N THR A 287 41.72 -11.76 2.07
CA THR A 287 42.34 -12.48 0.95
C THR A 287 41.27 -13.10 0.07
N CYS A 288 41.37 -12.89 -1.24
CA CYS A 288 40.39 -13.40 -2.20
C CYS A 288 41.09 -14.02 -3.41
N MET A 289 40.47 -15.05 -3.97
CA MET A 289 40.89 -15.63 -5.25
C MET A 289 40.03 -14.99 -6.33
N TYR A 290 40.58 -13.96 -6.97
CA TYR A 290 39.99 -13.29 -8.11
C TYR A 290 41.07 -13.10 -9.17
#